data_AF-A0A9E5FMY8-F1
#
_entry.id   AF-A0A9E5FMY8-F1
#
_cell.length_a   1.000
_cell.length_b   1.000
_cell.length_c   1.000
_cell.angle_alpha   90.00
_cell.angle_beta   90.00
_cell.angle_gamma   90.00
#
_symmetry.space_group_name_H-M   'P 1'
#
loop_
_entity.id
_entity.type
_entity.pdbx_description
1 polymer ?
#
loop_
_entity_poly.entity_id
_entity_poly.type
_entity_poly.pdbx_seq_one_letter_code
_entity_poly.pdbx_strand_id
1 'polypeptide(L)' 'MKLFLTSICFILFSIFGFAQTPEGINYQAVIRTTSGSLVANSTVAIRVQIKQTSSTGTVVYAERQSVATNQY' A
#
# COMPACT_ATOMS: atom_id res chain seq x y z
N MET A 1 8.85 -2.10 44.73
CA MET A 1 9.34 -3.20 43.87
C MET A 1 8.26 -3.73 42.94
N LYS A 2 7.06 -4.09 43.43
CA LYS A 2 5.97 -4.63 42.59
C LYS A 2 5.56 -3.69 41.44
N LEU A 3 5.27 -2.41 41.72
CA LEU A 3 4.91 -1.43 40.68
C LEU A 3 6.01 -1.22 39.61
N PHE A 4 7.28 -1.18 40.03
CA PHE A 4 8.42 -0.99 39.12
C PHE A 4 8.51 -2.14 38.10
N LEU A 5 8.31 -3.37 38.57
CA LEU A 5 8.31 -4.56 37.72
C LEU A 5 7.09 -4.57 36.78
N THR A 6 5.93 -4.10 37.24
CA THR A 6 4.72 -4.00 36.39
C THR A 6 4.90 -2.99 35.27
N SER A 7 5.51 -1.83 35.56
CA SER A 7 5.80 -0.81 34.55
C SER A 7 6.79 -1.29 33.50
N ILE A 8 7.83 -2.04 33.90
CA ILE A 8 8.80 -2.64 32.97
C ILE A 8 8.13 -3.66 32.04
N CYS A 9 7.27 -4.52 32.57
CA CYS A 9 6.51 -5.47 31.74
C CYS A 9 5.63 -4.76 30.70
N PHE A 10 4.96 -3.66 31.09
CA PHE A 10 4.13 -2.89 30.15
C PHE A 10 4.94 -2.25 29.03
N ILE A 11 6.10 -1.68 29.35
CA ILE A 11 7.01 -1.09 28.35
C ILE A 11 7.53 -2.17 27.40
N LEU A 12 7.95 -3.32 27.93
CA LEU A 12 8.41 -4.46 27.13
C LEU A 12 7.30 -5.05 26.26
N PHE A 13 6.03 -4.96 26.64
CA PHE A 13 4.93 -5.43 25.80
C PHE A 13 4.64 -4.48 24.64
N SER A 14 4.80 -3.16 24.85
CA SER A 14 4.53 -2.13 23.83
C SER A 14 5.45 -2.19 22.61
N ILE A 15 6.67 -2.71 22.76
CA ILE A 15 7.63 -2.86 21.66
C ILE A 15 7.30 -4.01 20.69
N PHE A 16 6.42 -4.94 21.07
CA PHE A 16 6.02 -6.09 20.23
C PHE A 16 4.70 -5.86 19.47
N GLY A 17 4.10 -4.68 19.57
CA GLY A 17 2.90 -4.33 18.82
C GLY A 17 3.21 -4.08 17.34
N PHE A 18 2.92 -5.04 16.47
CA PHE A 18 2.98 -4.84 15.03
C PHE A 18 1.79 -3.96 14.58
N ALA A 19 1.97 -2.63 14.61
CA ALA A 19 1.00 -1.67 14.07
C ALA A 19 1.22 -1.38 12.57
N GLN A 20 1.99 -2.21 11.87
CA GLN A 20 2.33 -1.97 10.47
C GLN A 20 1.08 -2.06 9.59
N THR A 21 0.88 -1.04 8.77
CA THR A 21 -0.20 -0.99 7.77
C THR A 21 0.00 -2.07 6.70
N PRO A 22 -1.05 -2.47 5.98
CA PRO A 22 -0.93 -3.47 4.91
C PRO A 22 0.18 -3.09 3.92
N GLU A 23 1.00 -4.06 3.50
CA GLU A 23 2.12 -3.82 2.56
C GLU A 23 1.66 -3.39 1.15
N GLY A 24 0.37 -3.53 0.85
CA GLY A 24 -0.24 -3.28 -0.45
C GLY A 24 -1.62 -2.63 -0.32
N ILE A 25 -2.05 -1.90 -1.34
CA ILE A 25 -3.43 -1.50 -1.51
C ILE A 25 -4.10 -2.53 -2.44
N ASN A 26 -5.25 -3.06 -2.03
CA ASN A 26 -6.04 -3.90 -2.94
C ASN A 26 -6.75 -3.00 -3.95
N TYR A 27 -6.49 -3.21 -5.24
CA TYR A 27 -7.17 -2.51 -6.32
C TYR A 27 -7.34 -3.40 -7.55
N GLN A 28 -8.36 -3.07 -8.34
CA GLN A 28 -8.57 -3.59 -9.69
C GLN A 28 -8.62 -2.40 -10.65
N ALA A 29 -8.00 -2.56 -11.82
CA ALA A 29 -7.96 -1.52 -12.85
C ALA A 29 -8.35 -2.11 -14.21
N VAL A 30 -9.07 -1.33 -15.01
CA VAL A 30 -9.41 -1.65 -16.40
C VAL A 30 -8.68 -0.65 -17.29
N ILE A 31 -7.78 -1.14 -18.14
CA ILE A 31 -6.96 -0.30 -19.02
C ILE A 31 -7.64 -0.19 -20.39
N ARG A 32 -7.80 1.05 -20.88
CA ARG A 32 -8.42 1.35 -22.16
C ARG A 32 -7.54 2.26 -23.02
N THR A 33 -7.64 2.11 -24.33
CA THR A 33 -7.04 3.01 -25.31
C THR A 33 -7.80 4.34 -25.35
N THR A 34 -7.25 5.34 -26.05
CA THR A 34 -7.92 6.62 -26.31
C THR A 34 -9.22 6.49 -27.11
N SER A 35 -9.38 5.40 -27.87
CA SER A 35 -10.63 5.05 -28.58
C SER A 35 -11.64 4.32 -27.68
N GLY A 36 -11.33 4.07 -26.41
CA GLY A 36 -12.19 3.36 -25.44
C GLY A 36 -12.09 1.84 -25.50
N SER A 37 -11.28 1.27 -26.39
CA SER A 37 -11.09 -0.18 -26.53
C SER A 37 -10.31 -0.76 -25.35
N LEU A 38 -10.65 -1.99 -24.93
CA LEU A 38 -9.95 -2.69 -23.85
C LEU A 38 -8.53 -3.06 -24.27
N VAL A 39 -7.56 -2.78 -23.39
CA VAL A 39 -6.19 -3.28 -23.50
C VAL A 39 -6.13 -4.63 -22.79
N ALA A 40 -6.56 -5.69 -23.45
CA ALA A 40 -6.60 -7.05 -22.91
C ALA A 40 -5.31 -7.83 -23.22
N ASN A 41 -5.01 -8.86 -22.41
CA ASN A 41 -3.91 -9.81 -22.60
C ASN A 41 -2.54 -9.15 -22.83
N SER A 42 -2.32 -7.99 -22.21
CA SER A 42 -1.13 -7.17 -22.43
C SER A 42 -0.42 -6.92 -21.10
N THR A 43 0.91 -7.05 -21.08
CA THR A 43 1.70 -6.70 -19.90
C THR A 43 1.72 -5.20 -19.71
N VAL A 44 1.24 -4.75 -18.55
CA VAL A 44 1.22 -3.34 -18.15
C VAL A 44 1.90 -3.17 -16.80
N ALA A 45 2.53 -2.02 -16.59
CA ALA A 45 3.07 -1.63 -15.30
C ALA A 45 2.31 -0.43 -14.75
N ILE A 46 1.70 -0.59 -13.57
CA ILE A 46 0.97 0.45 -12.86
C ILE A 46 1.78 0.85 -11.63
N ARG A 47 1.87 2.16 -11.37
CA ARG A 47 2.44 2.71 -10.14
C ARG A 47 1.36 3.47 -9.39
N VAL A 48 1.16 3.13 -8.13
CA VAL A 48 0.25 3.85 -7.23
C VAL A 48 1.10 4.59 -6.19
N GLN A 49 0.76 5.84 -5.90
CA GLN A 49 1.47 6.67 -4.94
C GLN A 49 0.48 7.43 -4.06
N ILE A 50 0.75 7.48 -2.75
CA ILE A 50 0.06 8.39 -1.83
C ILE A 50 0.98 9.57 -1.57
N LYS A 51 0.47 10.78 -1.83
CA LYS A 51 1.16 12.04 -1.56
C LYS A 51 0.53 12.73 -0.37
N GLN A 52 1.35 13.23 0.54
CA GLN A 52 0.90 13.87 1.76
C GLN A 52 0.46 15.31 1.51
N THR A 53 -0.67 15.71 2.10
CA THR A 53 -1.21 17.09 2.15
C THR A 53 -1.68 17.69 0.82
N SER A 54 -1.04 17.36 -0.31
CA SER A 54 -1.39 17.90 -1.64
C SER A 54 -0.95 16.98 -2.78
N SER A 55 -1.44 17.25 -4.00
CA SER A 55 -1.09 16.50 -5.22
C SER A 55 0.39 16.63 -5.65
N THR A 56 1.09 17.64 -5.13
CA THR A 56 2.53 17.86 -5.33
C THR A 56 3.35 17.60 -4.06
N GLY A 57 2.74 17.13 -2.99
CA GLY A 57 3.41 16.85 -1.72
C GLY A 57 4.30 15.61 -1.75
N THR A 58 4.95 15.35 -0.61
CA THR A 58 5.87 14.22 -0.44
C THR A 58 5.16 12.89 -0.64
N VAL A 59 5.77 11.99 -1.42
CA VAL A 59 5.29 10.61 -1.57
C VAL A 59 5.59 9.84 -0.29
N VAL A 60 4.56 9.39 0.41
CA VAL A 60 4.66 8.63 1.67
C VAL A 60 4.41 7.14 1.49
N TYR A 61 3.88 6.75 0.32
CA TYR A 61 3.71 5.36 -0.07
C TYR A 61 3.83 5.26 -1.59
N ALA A 62 4.50 4.22 -2.08
CA ALA A 62 4.60 3.92 -3.50
C ALA A 62 4.67 2.41 -3.72
N GLU A 63 3.87 1.91 -4.65
CA GLU A 63 3.92 0.52 -5.10
C GLU A 63 3.96 0.46 -6.63
N ARG A 64 4.48 -0.66 -7.15
CA ARG A 64 4.52 -0.94 -8.59
C ARG A 64 4.04 -2.36 -8.83
N GLN A 65 2.98 -2.50 -9.61
CA GLN A 65 2.47 -3.78 -10.06
C GLN A 65 2.74 -3.94 -11.55
N SER A 66 3.31 -5.07 -11.94
CA SER A 66 3.55 -5.43 -13.33
C SER A 66 2.79 -6.71 -13.62
N VAL A 67 1.64 -6.60 -14.27
CA VAL A 67 0.70 -7.71 -14.48
C VAL A 67 0.22 -7.73 -15.93
N ALA A 68 -0.17 -8.91 -16.41
CA ALA A 68 -0.89 -9.02 -17.66
C ALA A 68 -2.37 -8.72 -17.41
N THR A 69 -2.96 -7.81 -18.20
CA THR A 69 -4.41 -7.60 -18.22
C THR A 69 -5.13 -8.85 -18.75
N ASN A 70 -6.41 -8.98 -18.44
CA ASN A 70 -7.24 -10.09 -18.93
C ASN A 70 -8.36 -9.53 -19.85
N GLN A 71 -9.34 -10.37 -20.19
CA GLN A 71 -10.43 -10.03 -21.10
C GLN A 71 -11.60 -9.29 -20.44
N TYR A 72 -11.49 -8.93 -19.16
CA TYR A 72 -12.60 -8.41 -18.34
C TYR A 72 -12.26 -7.08 -17.65
#